data_AF-A0A8T3S416-F1
#
_entry.id   AF-A0A8T3S416-F1
#
_cell.length_a   1.000
_cell.length_b   1.000
_cell.length_c   1.000
_cell.angle_alpha   90.00
_cell.angle_beta   90.00
_cell.angle_gamma   90.00
#
_symmetry.space_group_name_H-M   'P 1'
#
loop_
_entity.id
_entity.type
_entity.pdbx_description
1 polymer ?
#
loop_
_entity_poly.entity_id
_entity_poly.type
_entity_poly.pdbx_seq_one_letter_code
_entity_poly.pdbx_strand_id
1 'polypeptide(L)'
;TEILVKGLGSFGAITGFRQSLAAVDGIAGVSLSLGPTGEFVFRAIHPSGFDVAAAIAKLEGDAAAIETTADDGLLVTLDRAR
;
A
#
# COMPACT_ATOMS: atom_id res chain seq x y z
N THR A 1 -7.41 -6.21 -2.25
CA THR A 1 -6.67 -5.41 -3.26
C THR A 1 -5.17 -5.62 -3.16
N GLU A 2 -4.49 -5.76 -4.29
CA GLU A 2 -3.02 -5.76 -4.38
C GLU A 2 -2.49 -4.34 -4.49
N ILE A 3 -1.35 -4.07 -3.84
CA ILE A 3 -0.75 -2.75 -3.73
C ILE A 3 0.75 -2.90 -3.94
N LEU A 4 1.24 -2.32 -5.03
CA LEU A 4 2.66 -2.22 -5.32
C LEU A 4 3.17 -0.86 -4.86
N VAL A 5 4.15 -0.84 -3.95
CA VAL A 5 4.66 0.43 -3.41
C VAL A 5 6.09 0.67 -3.87
N LYS A 6 6.31 1.82 -4.52
CA LYS A 6 7.62 2.37 -4.86
C LYS A 6 8.04 3.43 -3.83
N GLY A 7 9.34 3.59 -3.63
CA GLY A 7 9.91 4.59 -2.70
C GLY A 7 10.19 4.09 -1.27
N LEU A 8 9.83 2.85 -0.94
CA LEU A 8 10.13 2.24 0.36
C LEU A 8 11.57 1.69 0.41
N GLY A 9 12.56 2.55 0.62
CA GLY A 9 13.99 2.19 0.57
C GLY A 9 14.56 1.42 1.78
N SER A 10 13.73 0.91 2.70
CA SER A 10 14.23 0.24 3.91
C SER A 10 13.21 -0.71 4.53
N PHE A 11 13.68 -1.71 5.28
CA PHE A 11 12.83 -2.61 6.06
C PHE A 11 11.87 -1.88 7.02
N GLY A 12 12.34 -0.83 7.70
CA GLY A 12 11.49 -0.02 8.59
C GLY A 12 10.36 0.70 7.85
N ALA A 13 10.64 1.25 6.65
CA ALA A 13 9.62 1.87 5.82
C ALA A 13 8.58 0.85 5.31
N ILE A 14 9.04 -0.34 4.90
CA ILE A 14 8.19 -1.45 4.43
C ILE A 14 7.25 -1.94 5.53
N THR A 15 7.80 -2.25 6.70
CA THR A 15 7.03 -2.74 7.84
C THR A 15 6.14 -1.66 8.43
N GLY A 16 6.61 -0.41 8.49
CA GLY A 16 5.82 0.74 8.91
C GLY A 16 4.60 0.96 8.02
N PHE A 17 4.77 0.96 6.69
CA PHE A 17 3.63 1.07 5.76
C PHE A 17 2.61 -0.05 5.97
N ARG A 18 3.07 -1.30 6.07
CA ARG A 18 2.19 -2.45 6.36
C ARG A 18 1.39 -2.25 7.64
N GLN A 19 2.05 -1.84 8.72
CA GLN A 19 1.43 -1.66 10.03
C GLN A 19 0.40 -0.52 10.01
N SER A 20 0.75 0.62 9.41
CA SER A 20 -0.17 1.75 9.26
C SER A 20 -1.41 1.36 8.47
N LEU A 21 -1.25 0.66 7.34
CA LEU A 21 -2.38 0.21 6.53
C LEU A 21 -3.24 -0.83 7.25
N ALA A 22 -2.62 -1.76 7.98
CA ALA A 22 -3.33 -2.76 8.78
C ALA A 22 -4.10 -2.17 9.96
N ALA A 23 -3.74 -0.95 10.41
CA ALA A 23 -4.42 -0.24 11.48
C ALA A 23 -5.60 0.63 10.99
N VAL A 24 -5.83 0.71 9.67
CA VAL A 24 -6.98 1.46 9.13
C VAL A 24 -8.28 0.71 9.41
N ASP A 25 -9.24 1.41 10.01
CA ASP A 25 -10.61 0.90 10.17
C ASP A 25 -11.21 0.51 8.81
N GLY A 26 -11.61 -0.75 8.68
CA GLY A 26 -12.10 -1.33 7.42
C GLY A 26 -11.09 -2.23 6.70
N ILE A 27 -9.82 -2.21 7.10
CA ILE A 27 -8.82 -3.21 6.70
C ILE A 27 -8.82 -4.35 7.73
N ALA A 28 -9.17 -5.56 7.30
CA ALA A 28 -9.12 -6.76 8.13
C ALA A 28 -7.70 -7.34 8.27
N GLY A 29 -6.81 -7.02 7.33
CA GLY A 29 -5.42 -7.43 7.40
C GLY A 29 -4.62 -7.03 6.18
N VAL A 30 -3.29 -7.03 6.34
CA VAL A 30 -2.34 -6.76 5.26
C VAL A 30 -1.26 -7.85 5.26
N SER A 31 -1.18 -8.60 4.17
CA SER A 31 -0.06 -9.49 3.91
C SER A 31 1.00 -8.79 3.07
N LEU A 32 2.25 -9.22 3.23
CA LEU A 32 3.38 -8.75 2.45
C LEU A 32 4.02 -9.95 1.77
N SER A 33 4.29 -9.82 0.47
CA SER A 33 5.00 -10.80 -0.34
C SER A 33 6.05 -10.11 -1.21
N LEU A 34 7.02 -10.88 -1.68
CA LEU A 34 7.98 -10.42 -2.68
C LEU A 34 7.50 -10.86 -4.07
N GLY A 35 7.38 -9.91 -4.98
CA GLY A 35 7.05 -10.15 -6.37
C GLY A 35 8.21 -10.79 -7.15
N PRO A 36 7.95 -11.27 -8.37
CA PRO A 36 8.93 -12.00 -9.19
C PRO A 36 10.16 -11.17 -9.57
N THR A 37 10.07 -9.84 -9.56
CA THR A 37 11.21 -8.94 -9.88
C THR A 37 11.83 -8.30 -8.64
N GLY A 38 11.47 -8.76 -7.43
CA GLY A 38 12.01 -8.26 -6.17
C GLY A 38 11.26 -7.06 -5.58
N GLU A 39 10.12 -6.70 -6.15
CA GLU A 39 9.24 -5.66 -5.65
C GLU A 39 8.41 -6.15 -4.45
N PHE A 40 8.15 -5.27 -3.48
CA PHE A 40 7.29 -5.60 -2.35
C PHE A 40 5.82 -5.41 -2.74
N VAL A 41 5.05 -6.50 -2.68
CA VAL A 41 3.62 -6.51 -2.96
C VAL A 41 2.87 -6.63 -1.64
N PHE A 42 2.05 -5.64 -1.33
CA PHE A 42 1.12 -5.71 -0.20
C PHE A 42 -0.24 -6.15 -0.69
N ARG A 43 -0.94 -6.94 0.11
CA ARG A 43 -2.33 -7.31 -0.19
C ARG A 43 -3.20 -6.95 0.99
N ALA A 44 -4.10 -5.99 0.77
CA ALA A 44 -5.10 -5.56 1.72
C ALA A 44 -6.33 -6.46 1.62
N ILE A 45 -6.77 -6.97 2.77
CA ILE A 45 -8.01 -7.73 2.95
C ILE A 45 -9.02 -6.76 3.57
N HIS A 46 -10.15 -6.55 2.91
CA HIS A 46 -11.18 -5.60 3.32
C HIS A 46 -12.55 -6.04 2.80
N PRO A 47 -13.66 -5.53 3.35
CA PRO A 47 -14.99 -5.72 2.80
C PRO A 47 -15.09 -5.21 1.35
N SER A 48 -16.02 -5.78 0.59
CA SER A 48 -16.33 -5.27 -0.76
C SER A 48 -16.79 -3.82 -0.70
N GLY A 49 -16.39 -3.02 -1.70
CA GLY A 49 -16.72 -1.60 -1.78
C GLY A 49 -15.90 -0.68 -0.87
N PHE A 50 -14.97 -1.22 -0.07
CA PHE A 50 -14.02 -0.38 0.67
C PHE A 50 -12.97 0.21 -0.28
N ASP A 51 -12.78 1.52 -0.21
CA ASP A 51 -11.84 2.26 -1.04
C ASP A 51 -10.44 2.28 -0.40
N VAL A 52 -9.60 1.35 -0.83
CA VAL A 52 -8.21 1.22 -0.37
C VAL A 52 -7.35 2.40 -0.86
N ALA A 53 -7.63 2.97 -2.03
CA ALA A 53 -6.86 4.09 -2.56
C ALA A 53 -7.07 5.35 -1.70
N ALA A 54 -8.33 5.65 -1.35
CA ALA A 54 -8.65 6.74 -0.44
C ALA A 54 -8.04 6.55 0.95
N ALA A 55 -8.01 5.32 1.46
CA ALA A 55 -7.36 5.01 2.73
C ALA A 55 -5.85 5.29 2.69
N ILE A 56 -5.15 4.85 1.64
CA ILE A 56 -3.71 5.11 1.46
C ILE A 56 -3.44 6.61 1.30
N ALA A 57 -4.25 7.32 0.50
CA ALA A 57 -4.14 8.78 0.34
C ALA A 57 -4.27 9.51 1.68
N LYS A 58 -5.18 9.06 2.55
CA LYS A 58 -5.35 9.64 3.90
C LYS A 58 -4.16 9.35 4.82
N LEU A 59 -3.53 8.18 4.71
CA LEU A 59 -2.37 7.80 5.54
C LEU A 59 -1.11 8.56 5.15
N GLU A 60 -0.85 8.68 3.85
CA GLU A 60 0.43 9.17 3.32
C GLU A 60 0.34 10.65 2.88
N GLY A 61 -0.87 11.19 2.72
CA GLY A 61 -1.11 12.56 2.32
C GLY A 61 -0.58 12.87 0.92
N ASP A 62 -0.13 14.11 0.73
CA ASP A 62 0.39 14.62 -0.55
C ASP A 62 1.67 13.91 -1.02
N ALA A 63 2.30 13.09 -0.17
CA ALA A 63 3.49 12.32 -0.51
C ALA A 63 3.17 11.05 -1.33
N ALA A 64 1.89 10.69 -1.49
CA ALA A 64 1.48 9.50 -2.25
C ALA A 64 0.85 9.85 -3.60
N ALA A 65 1.49 9.40 -4.68
CA ALA A 65 0.84 9.26 -5.97
C ALA A 65 0.26 7.85 -6.09
N ILE A 66 -1.04 7.74 -6.34
CA ILE A 66 -1.77 6.47 -6.41
C ILE A 66 -2.37 6.31 -7.81
N GLU A 67 -2.05 5.20 -8.46
CA GLU A 67 -2.54 4.83 -9.78
C GLU A 67 -3.25 3.48 -9.69
N THR A 68 -4.44 3.36 -10.31
CA THR A 68 -5.11 2.06 -10.43
C THR A 68 -4.51 1.28 -11.59
N THR A 69 -4.17 0.02 -11.36
CA THR A 69 -3.65 -0.88 -12.39
C THR A 69 -4.77 -1.67 -13.06
N ALA A 70 -4.46 -2.36 -14.15
CA ALA A 70 -5.32 -3.47 -14.60
C ALA A 70 -5.46 -4.47 -13.44
N ASP A 71 -6.67 -4.99 -13.22
CA ASP A 71 -7.04 -5.93 -12.14
C ASP A 71 -7.33 -5.33 -10.75
N ASP A 72 -7.78 -4.07 -10.67
CA ASP A 72 -8.12 -3.38 -9.40
C ASP A 72 -6.96 -3.32 -8.39
N GLY A 73 -5.72 -3.48 -8.88
CA GLY A 73 -4.51 -3.25 -8.12
C GLY A 73 -4.19 -1.76 -8.01
N LEU A 74 -3.32 -1.43 -7.06
CA LEU A 74 -2.85 -0.06 -6.83
C LEU A 74 -1.34 0.00 -7.00
N LEU A 75 -0.85 0.90 -7.83
CA LEU A 75 0.53 1.34 -7.84
C LEU A 75 0.63 2.62 -7.00
N VAL A 76 1.38 2.55 -5.90
CA VAL A 76 1.60 3.67 -5.00
C VAL A 76 3.05 4.09 -5.09
N THR A 77 3.30 5.34 -5.43
CA THR A 77 4.62 5.94 -5.38
C THR A 77 4.68 6.90 -4.21
N LEU A 78 5.54 6.61 -3.24
CA LEU A 78 5.76 7.47 -2.08
C LEU A 78 7.03 8.29 -2.29
N ASP A 79 6.88 9.60 -2.37
CA ASP A 79 8.01 10.54 -2.33
C ASP A 79 8.30 10.92 -0.87
N ARG A 80 8.83 9.95 -0.12
CA ARG A 80 9.39 10.23 1.21
C ARG A 80 10.82 10.71 1.00
N ALA A 81 11.01 12.03 0.93
CA ALA A 81 12.30 12.63 1.22
C ALA A 81 12.74 12.12 2.60
N ARG A 82 13.66 11.16 2.62
CA ARG A 82 14.29 10.68 3.84
C ARG A 82 15.20 11.75 4.42
#